data_AF-A0A926SRT9-F1
#
_entry.id   AF-A0A926SRT9-F1
#
_cell.length_a   1.000
_cell.length_b   1.000
_cell.length_c   1.000
_cell.angle_alpha   90.00
_cell.angle_beta   90.00
_cell.angle_gamma   90.00
#
_symmetry.space_group_name_H-M   'P 1'
#
loop_
_entity.id
_entity.type
_entity.pdbx_description
1 polymer ?
#
loop_
_entity_poly.entity_id
_entity_poly.type
_entity_poly.pdbx_seq_one_letter_code
_entity_poly.pdbx_strand_id
1 'polypeptide(L)'
;MTQKEPRPDAAHLEQDALEQMMATNSPAGLGCPDCGGSLWHVNSGGIKRYQCHVGHAFLPESLIKSQGEEVERQLWTALRLLREQAVVARWLAAEARSQKRPAQEIEQIVAQAEQALHQAETLHQMLLSSSVSPVLETRSESPISDLPMNQ
;
A
#
# COMPACT_ATOMS: atom_id res chain seq x y z
N MET A 1 35.79 35.80 -28.97
CA MET A 1 36.33 34.47 -28.59
C MET A 1 35.15 33.58 -28.28
N THR A 2 34.64 32.87 -29.30
CA THR A 2 33.48 31.99 -29.14
C THR A 2 33.98 30.65 -28.61
N GLN A 3 33.68 30.34 -27.36
CA GLN A 3 33.99 29.04 -26.77
C GLN A 3 33.10 28.01 -27.46
N LYS A 4 33.74 27.07 -28.18
CA LYS A 4 33.10 25.93 -28.81
C LYS A 4 32.94 24.87 -27.73
N GLU A 5 31.74 24.74 -27.15
CA GLU A 5 31.44 23.62 -26.26
C GLU A 5 31.73 22.31 -27.01
N PRO A 6 32.50 21.38 -26.41
CA PRO A 6 32.81 20.12 -27.05
C PRO A 6 31.52 19.31 -27.22
N ARG A 7 31.22 18.90 -28.46
CA ARG A 7 30.15 17.94 -28.74
C ARG A 7 30.42 16.67 -27.93
N PRO A 8 29.47 16.17 -27.12
CA PRO A 8 29.65 14.91 -26.43
C PRO A 8 29.93 13.81 -27.46
N ASP A 9 30.93 12.97 -27.16
CA ASP A 9 31.32 11.85 -28.02
C ASP A 9 30.17 10.85 -28.09
N ALA A 10 29.87 10.34 -29.29
CA ALA A 10 28.73 9.46 -29.57
C ALA A 10 28.77 8.18 -28.71
N ALA A 11 29.97 7.71 -28.36
CA ALA A 11 30.16 6.55 -27.48
C ALA A 11 29.68 6.78 -26.03
N HIS A 12 29.79 8.01 -25.51
CA HIS A 12 29.28 8.35 -24.17
C HIS A 12 27.74 8.44 -24.15
N LEU A 13 27.14 8.96 -25.23
CA LEU A 13 25.68 9.04 -25.36
C LEU A 13 25.03 7.64 -25.44
N GLU A 14 25.69 6.67 -26.06
CA GLU A 14 25.22 5.27 -26.14
C GLU A 14 25.35 4.54 -24.79
N GLN A 15 26.41 4.81 -24.02
CA GLN A 15 26.58 4.27 -22.66
C GLN A 15 25.56 4.86 -21.68
N ASP A 16 25.36 6.17 -21.69
CA ASP A 16 24.37 6.86 -20.84
C ASP A 16 22.94 6.40 -21.17
N ALA A 17 22.63 6.20 -22.45
CA ALA A 17 21.34 5.68 -22.89
C ALA A 17 21.11 4.22 -22.46
N LEU A 18 22.15 3.38 -22.49
CA LEU A 18 22.08 2.00 -22.01
C LEU A 18 21.95 1.92 -20.48
N GLU A 19 22.71 2.74 -19.74
CA GLU A 19 22.60 2.86 -18.29
C GLU A 19 21.21 3.38 -17.88
N GLN A 20 20.68 4.38 -18.59
CA GLN A 20 19.31 4.85 -18.39
C GLN A 20 18.29 3.77 -18.72
N MET A 21 18.40 3.06 -19.85
CA MET A 21 17.51 1.94 -20.19
C MET A 21 17.56 0.82 -19.14
N MET A 22 18.74 0.45 -18.64
CA MET A 22 18.87 -0.54 -17.58
C MET A 22 18.26 -0.05 -16.25
N ALA A 23 18.39 1.24 -15.94
CA ALA A 23 17.70 1.85 -14.81
C ALA A 23 16.17 1.87 -14.99
N THR A 24 15.68 2.03 -16.23
CA THR A 24 14.24 2.03 -16.61
C THR A 24 13.57 0.66 -16.59
N ASN A 25 14.30 -0.42 -16.26
CA ASN A 25 13.74 -1.76 -16.16
C ASN A 25 14.30 -2.54 -14.97
N SER A 26 14.84 -1.81 -13.99
CA SER A 26 15.43 -2.39 -12.79
C SER A 26 14.36 -2.74 -11.75
N PRO A 27 14.48 -3.88 -11.04
CA PRO A 27 13.61 -4.19 -9.91
C PRO A 27 13.65 -3.08 -8.86
N ALA A 28 12.47 -2.62 -8.43
CA ALA A 28 12.38 -1.59 -7.40
C ALA A 28 12.55 -2.16 -5.98
N GLY A 29 12.46 -3.49 -5.82
CA GLY A 29 12.47 -4.13 -4.49
C GLY A 29 11.19 -3.86 -3.68
N LEU A 30 10.14 -3.36 -4.33
CA LEU A 30 8.85 -3.01 -3.73
C LEU A 30 7.73 -3.88 -4.30
N GLY A 31 6.70 -4.12 -3.48
CA GLY A 31 5.46 -4.78 -3.89
C GLY A 31 4.41 -3.76 -4.35
N CYS A 32 3.59 -4.16 -5.32
CA CYS A 32 2.45 -3.39 -5.79
C CYS A 32 1.35 -3.40 -4.72
N PRO A 33 0.90 -2.22 -4.23
CA PRO A 33 -0.14 -2.14 -3.21
C PRO A 33 -1.47 -2.78 -3.63
N ASP A 34 -1.77 -2.77 -4.93
CA ASP A 34 -3.07 -3.22 -5.44
C ASP A 34 -3.15 -4.73 -5.70
N CYS A 35 -2.02 -5.40 -5.92
CA CYS A 35 -2.02 -6.81 -6.31
C CYS A 35 -0.91 -7.67 -5.68
N GLY A 36 0.01 -7.09 -4.91
CA GLY A 36 1.13 -7.78 -4.28
C GLY A 36 2.28 -8.17 -5.24
N GLY A 37 2.14 -7.96 -6.55
CA GLY A 37 3.19 -8.27 -7.52
C GLY A 37 4.41 -7.34 -7.43
N SER A 38 5.56 -7.77 -7.94
CA SER A 38 6.79 -6.96 -7.93
C SER A 38 6.65 -5.68 -8.79
N LEU A 39 7.25 -4.59 -8.31
CA LEU A 39 7.38 -3.33 -9.05
C LEU A 39 8.76 -3.19 -9.69
N TRP A 40 8.79 -2.55 -10.87
CA TRP A 40 10.01 -2.12 -11.56
C TRP A 40 10.04 -0.61 -11.72
N HIS A 41 11.24 -0.03 -11.70
CA HIS A 41 11.43 1.34 -12.11
C HIS A 41 11.17 1.44 -13.61
N VAL A 42 10.42 2.45 -14.04
CA VAL A 42 10.22 2.81 -15.44
C VAL A 42 10.50 4.30 -15.56
N ASN A 43 11.39 4.70 -16.47
CA ASN A 43 11.59 6.11 -16.79
C ASN A 43 11.10 6.35 -18.23
N SER A 44 10.08 7.19 -18.35
CA SER A 44 9.52 7.59 -19.63
C SER A 44 9.44 9.10 -19.68
N GLY A 45 10.23 9.71 -20.57
CA GLY A 45 10.29 11.16 -20.74
C GLY A 45 10.85 11.92 -19.53
N GLY A 46 11.75 11.30 -18.74
CA GLY A 46 12.35 11.91 -17.55
C GLY A 46 11.53 11.73 -16.26
N ILE A 47 10.35 11.14 -16.34
CA ILE A 47 9.48 10.90 -15.18
C ILE A 47 9.72 9.49 -14.65
N LYS A 48 10.13 9.40 -13.39
CA LYS A 48 10.26 8.12 -12.67
C LYS A 48 8.88 7.58 -12.30
N ARG A 49 8.62 6.34 -12.70
CA ARG A 49 7.41 5.59 -12.37
C ARG A 49 7.77 4.22 -11.82
N TYR A 50 6.82 3.62 -11.14
CA TYR A 50 6.87 2.24 -10.68
C TYR A 50 5.76 1.47 -11.37
N GLN A 51 6.09 0.40 -12.09
CA GLN A 51 5.10 -0.39 -12.82
C GLN A 51 5.12 -1.86 -12.38
N CYS A 52 3.94 -2.45 -12.21
CA CYS A 52 3.75 -3.88 -11.97
C CYS A 52 3.50 -4.63 -13.28
N HIS A 53 3.78 -5.95 -13.29
CA HIS A 53 3.57 -6.82 -14.45
C HIS A 53 2.14 -6.87 -15.00
N VAL A 54 1.15 -6.59 -14.15
CA VAL A 54 -0.27 -6.54 -14.55
C VAL A 54 -0.73 -5.15 -15.00
N GLY A 55 0.16 -4.15 -15.00
CA GLY A 55 -0.11 -2.83 -15.56
C GLY A 55 -0.36 -1.69 -14.56
N HIS A 56 -0.45 -1.96 -13.24
CA HIS A 56 -0.52 -0.89 -12.24
C HIS A 56 0.73 -0.01 -12.30
N ALA A 57 0.55 1.31 -12.32
CA ALA A 57 1.63 2.27 -12.45
C ALA A 57 1.47 3.41 -11.44
N PHE A 58 2.57 3.79 -10.81
CA PHE A 58 2.59 4.80 -9.76
C PHE A 58 3.72 5.81 -10.00
N LEU A 59 3.45 7.08 -9.74
CA LEU A 59 4.48 8.06 -9.40
C LEU A 59 4.93 7.84 -7.94
N PRO A 60 6.13 8.29 -7.53
CA PRO A 60 6.64 8.11 -6.17
C PRO A 60 5.64 8.55 -5.08
N GLU A 61 5.02 9.72 -5.26
CA GLU A 61 4.08 10.30 -4.30
C GLU A 61 2.78 9.48 -4.24
N SER A 62 2.27 9.07 -5.39
CA SER A 62 1.08 8.21 -5.46
C SER A 62 1.34 6.80 -4.93
N LEU A 63 2.57 6.29 -5.01
CA LEU A 63 2.95 5.00 -4.46
C LEU A 63 2.92 5.05 -2.94
N ILE A 64 3.49 6.08 -2.32
CA ILE A 64 3.45 6.27 -0.86
C ILE A 64 2.01 6.36 -0.36
N LYS A 65 1.16 7.14 -1.06
CA LYS A 65 -0.26 7.23 -0.74
C LYS A 65 -0.95 5.87 -0.83
N SER A 66 -0.74 5.15 -1.94
CA SER A 66 -1.35 3.82 -2.17
C SER A 66 -0.89 2.80 -1.14
N GLN A 67 0.37 2.86 -0.70
CA GLN A 67 0.89 2.04 0.39
C GLN A 67 0.22 2.37 1.73
N GLY A 68 0.01 3.66 2.02
CA GLY A 68 -0.72 4.08 3.24
C GLY A 68 -2.16 3.56 3.25
N GLU A 69 -2.88 3.72 2.15
CA GLU A 69 -4.23 3.18 2.00
C GLU A 69 -4.26 1.65 2.11
N GLU A 70 -3.26 0.95 1.57
CA GLU A 70 -3.15 -0.50 1.68
C GLU A 70 -2.86 -0.94 3.11
N VAL A 71 -1.96 -0.27 3.83
CA VAL A 71 -1.72 -0.52 5.25
C VAL A 71 -3.03 -0.37 6.04
N GLU A 72 -3.77 0.71 5.83
CA GLU A 72 -5.06 0.92 6.50
C GLU A 72 -6.06 -0.21 6.19
N ARG A 73 -6.22 -0.60 4.92
CA ARG A 73 -7.09 -1.71 4.51
C ARG A 73 -6.69 -3.03 5.19
N GLN A 74 -5.39 -3.33 5.27
CA GLN A 74 -4.89 -4.54 5.92
C GLN A 74 -5.13 -4.53 7.43
N LEU A 75 -4.97 -3.39 8.09
CA LEU A 75 -5.26 -3.27 9.52
C LEU A 75 -6.76 -3.45 9.81
N TRP A 76 -7.65 -2.85 9.01
CA TRP A 76 -9.09 -3.10 9.13
C TRP A 76 -9.46 -4.57 8.88
N THR A 77 -8.79 -5.21 7.93
CA THR A 77 -8.95 -6.64 7.67
C THR A 77 -8.50 -7.48 8.86
N ALA A 78 -7.33 -7.18 9.44
CA ALA A 78 -6.83 -7.86 10.64
C ALA A 78 -7.78 -7.69 11.83
N LEU A 79 -8.31 -6.49 12.05
CA LEU A 79 -9.31 -6.23 13.10
C LEU A 79 -10.54 -7.11 12.94
N ARG A 80 -11.07 -7.20 11.71
CA ARG A 80 -12.21 -8.08 11.40
C ARG A 80 -11.87 -9.54 11.71
N LEU A 81 -10.72 -10.03 11.22
CA LEU A 81 -10.29 -11.42 11.40
C LEU A 81 -10.11 -11.80 12.88
N LEU A 82 -9.57 -10.89 13.71
CA LEU A 82 -9.43 -11.12 15.15
C LEU A 82 -10.80 -11.25 15.84
N ARG A 83 -11.78 -10.42 15.46
CA ARG A 83 -13.16 -10.51 15.98
C ARG A 83 -13.83 -11.81 15.52
N GLU A 84 -13.66 -12.20 14.26
CA GLU A 84 -14.16 -13.46 13.72
C GLU A 84 -13.54 -14.67 14.43
N GLN A 85 -12.23 -14.64 14.68
CA GLN A 85 -11.52 -15.67 15.45
C GLN A 85 -12.13 -15.83 16.86
N ALA A 86 -12.44 -14.73 17.55
CA ALA A 86 -13.08 -14.78 18.86
C ALA A 86 -14.51 -15.35 18.82
N VAL A 87 -15.25 -15.15 17.72
CA VAL A 87 -16.57 -15.76 17.52
C VAL A 87 -16.43 -17.27 17.34
N VAL A 88 -15.53 -17.71 16.45
CA VAL A 88 -15.28 -19.13 16.18
C VAL A 88 -14.80 -19.85 17.44
N ALA A 89 -13.85 -19.28 18.18
CA ALA A 89 -13.35 -19.85 19.44
C ALA A 89 -14.47 -20.00 20.48
N ARG A 90 -15.38 -19.02 20.59
CA ARG A 90 -16.54 -19.14 21.49
C ARG A 90 -17.50 -20.26 21.09
N TRP A 91 -17.74 -20.44 19.79
CA TRP A 91 -18.54 -21.57 19.29
C TRP A 91 -17.88 -22.91 19.62
N LEU A 92 -16.56 -23.03 19.41
CA LEU A 92 -15.80 -24.22 19.77
C LEU A 92 -15.85 -24.52 21.28
N ALA A 93 -15.77 -23.50 22.13
CA ALA A 93 -15.89 -23.67 23.58
C ALA A 93 -17.30 -24.10 23.99
N ALA A 94 -18.36 -23.62 23.31
CA ALA A 94 -19.73 -24.06 23.56
C ALA A 94 -19.92 -25.53 23.16
N GLU A 95 -19.38 -25.94 22.02
CA GLU A 95 -19.44 -27.32 21.55
C GLU A 95 -18.59 -28.26 22.43
N ALA A 96 -17.41 -27.83 22.87
CA ALA A 96 -16.60 -28.61 23.80
C ALA A 96 -17.32 -28.86 25.14
N ARG A 97 -18.13 -27.90 25.62
CA ARG A 97 -19.00 -28.07 26.79
C ARG A 97 -20.13 -29.07 26.53
N SER A 98 -20.78 -29.02 25.36
CA SER A 98 -21.86 -29.95 25.01
C SER A 98 -21.36 -31.39 24.96
N GLN A 99 -20.12 -31.58 24.48
CA GLN A 99 -19.41 -32.87 24.41
C GLN A 99 -18.77 -33.31 25.74
N LYS A 100 -18.88 -32.53 26.82
CA LYS A 100 -18.26 -32.80 28.14
C LYS A 100 -16.75 -33.04 28.05
N ARG A 101 -16.06 -32.28 27.20
CA ARG A 101 -14.60 -32.31 27.10
C ARG A 101 -13.94 -31.86 28.41
N PRO A 102 -12.67 -32.21 28.67
CA PRO A 102 -11.98 -31.80 29.89
C PRO A 102 -12.01 -30.28 30.10
N ALA A 103 -12.21 -29.85 31.34
CA ALA A 103 -12.35 -28.43 31.69
C ALA A 103 -11.15 -27.59 31.22
N GLN A 104 -9.93 -28.11 31.40
CA GLN A 104 -8.69 -27.47 30.97
C GLN A 104 -8.67 -27.16 29.46
N GLU A 105 -9.22 -28.05 28.63
CA GLU A 105 -9.28 -27.82 27.19
C GLU A 105 -10.30 -26.72 26.84
N ILE A 106 -11.45 -26.71 27.50
CA ILE A 106 -12.45 -25.65 27.32
C ILE A 106 -11.89 -24.29 27.73
N GLU A 107 -11.17 -24.24 28.86
CA GLU A 107 -10.50 -23.02 29.36
C GLU A 107 -9.48 -22.48 28.36
N GLN A 108 -8.69 -23.34 27.72
CA GLN A 108 -7.74 -22.92 26.68
C GLN A 108 -8.44 -22.28 25.48
N ILE A 109 -9.56 -22.86 25.02
CA ILE A 109 -10.33 -22.30 23.90
C ILE A 109 -10.97 -20.96 24.29
N VAL A 110 -11.48 -20.84 25.52
CA VAL A 110 -12.00 -19.56 26.04
C VAL A 110 -10.92 -18.50 26.10
N ALA A 111 -9.73 -18.84 26.62
CA ALA A 111 -8.59 -17.93 26.68
C ALA A 111 -8.17 -17.44 25.27
N GLN A 112 -8.20 -18.31 24.26
CA GLN A 112 -7.95 -17.90 22.87
C GLN A 112 -8.98 -16.88 22.37
N ALA A 113 -10.26 -17.05 22.70
CA ALA A 113 -11.30 -16.09 22.33
C ALA A 113 -11.08 -14.72 22.99
N GLU A 114 -10.73 -14.71 24.27
CA GLU A 114 -10.43 -13.49 25.04
C GLU A 114 -9.20 -12.77 24.51
N GLN A 115 -8.14 -13.53 24.19
CA GLN A 115 -6.92 -12.97 23.60
C GLN A 115 -7.20 -12.33 22.24
N ALA A 116 -7.97 -12.98 21.37
CA ALA A 116 -8.30 -12.44 20.06
C ALA A 116 -9.12 -11.13 20.18
N LEU A 117 -10.04 -11.04 21.15
CA LEU A 117 -10.77 -9.79 21.43
C LEU A 117 -9.87 -8.70 21.98
N HIS A 118 -8.95 -9.05 22.88
CA HIS A 118 -8.00 -8.08 23.44
C HIS A 118 -7.13 -7.49 22.34
N GLN A 119 -6.58 -8.34 21.45
CA GLN A 119 -5.81 -7.91 20.28
C GLN A 119 -6.64 -7.03 19.34
N ALA A 120 -7.90 -7.39 19.09
CA ALA A 120 -8.81 -6.59 18.27
C ALA A 120 -9.04 -5.20 18.87
N GLU A 121 -9.24 -5.11 20.18
CA GLU A 121 -9.47 -3.82 20.84
C GLU A 121 -8.22 -2.94 20.83
N THR A 122 -7.04 -3.50 21.11
CA THR A 122 -5.77 -2.78 20.98
C THR A 122 -5.58 -2.23 19.57
N LEU A 123 -5.83 -3.05 18.53
CA LEU A 123 -5.71 -2.62 17.14
C LEU A 123 -6.74 -1.54 16.77
N HIS A 124 -7.98 -1.67 17.26
CA HIS A 124 -9.01 -0.67 17.04
C HIS A 124 -8.64 0.69 17.66
N GLN A 125 -8.09 0.70 18.87
CA GLN A 125 -7.59 1.92 19.51
C GLN A 125 -6.44 2.57 18.72
N MET A 126 -5.51 1.75 18.21
CA MET A 126 -4.44 2.23 17.34
C MET A 126 -4.99 2.91 16.09
N LEU A 127 -5.97 2.29 15.41
CA LEU A 127 -6.62 2.83 14.21
C LEU A 127 -7.36 4.15 14.47
N LEU A 128 -8.06 4.27 15.60
CA LEU A 128 -8.73 5.52 15.97
C LEU A 128 -7.72 6.65 16.21
N SER A 129 -6.58 6.34 16.82
CA SER A 129 -5.52 7.31 17.11
C SER A 129 -4.70 7.73 15.88
N SER A 130 -4.60 6.87 14.86
CA SER A 130 -3.80 7.12 13.65
C SER A 130 -4.56 7.81 12.51
N SER A 131 -5.88 7.97 12.65
CA SER A 131 -6.77 8.54 11.61
C SER A 131 -6.55 10.03 11.27
N VAL A 132 -5.48 10.65 11.77
CA VAL A 132 -4.99 11.96 11.29
C VAL A 132 -3.74 11.72 10.43
N SER A 133 -3.90 11.70 9.11
CA SER A 133 -2.78 11.61 8.15
C SER A 133 -2.66 12.86 7.27
N PRO A 134 -1.42 13.27 6.93
CA PRO A 134 -1.12 14.55 6.32
C PRO A 134 -1.49 14.55 4.84
N VAL A 135 -2.49 15.35 4.48
CA VAL A 135 -2.76 15.67 3.09
C VAL A 135 -1.66 16.63 2.63
N LEU A 136 -0.79 16.19 1.72
CA LEU A 136 -0.11 17.11 0.81
C LEU A 136 -1.20 17.70 -0.10
N GLU A 137 -1.85 18.75 0.39
CA GLU A 137 -2.81 19.55 -0.37
C GLU A 137 -2.03 20.27 -1.48
N THR A 138 -1.91 19.65 -2.64
CA THR A 138 -1.64 20.41 -3.86
C THR A 138 -2.97 20.94 -4.37
N ARG A 139 -3.34 22.13 -3.91
CA ARG A 139 -4.40 22.92 -4.52
C ARG A 139 -3.96 23.30 -5.94
N SER A 140 -4.51 22.64 -6.95
CA SER A 140 -4.58 23.18 -8.30
C SER A 140 -5.97 23.79 -8.52
N GLU A 141 -6.21 24.98 -7.96
CA GLU A 141 -7.31 25.82 -8.44
C GLU A 141 -6.88 26.41 -9.79
N SER A 142 -7.57 26.02 -10.85
CA SER A 142 -7.68 26.82 -12.07
C SER A 142 -9.17 26.98 -12.35
N PRO A 143 -9.72 28.21 -12.27
CA PRO A 143 -11.12 28.42 -12.56
C PRO A 143 -11.32 28.31 -14.07
N ILE A 144 -12.12 27.31 -14.50
CA ILE A 144 -12.78 27.37 -15.80
C ILE A 144 -13.78 28.52 -15.68
N SER A 145 -13.39 29.69 -16.16
CA SER A 145 -14.31 30.79 -16.38
C SER A 145 -15.19 30.47 -17.59
N ASP A 146 -16.45 30.19 -17.31
CA ASP A 146 -17.55 30.24 -18.27
C ASP A 146 -17.52 31.56 -19.08
N LEU A 147 -17.70 31.45 -20.39
CA LEU A 147 -18.15 32.56 -21.25
C LEU A 147 -19.27 32.09 -22.18
N PRO A 148 -20.19 32.99 -22.57
CA PRO A 148 -21.61 32.73 -22.49
C PRO A 148 -22.21 32.14 -23.76
N MET A 149 -23.30 31.40 -23.53
CA MET A 149 -24.31 31.07 -24.51
C MET A 149 -24.85 32.37 -25.12
N ASN A 150 -24.56 32.62 -26.40
CA ASN A 150 -25.21 33.69 -27.15
C ASN A 150 -26.42 33.12 -27.91
N GLN A 151 -27.47 33.93 -27.91
CA GLN A 151 -28.81 33.69 -28.45
C GLN A 151 -28.82 33.48 -29.96
#